data_AF-A0AA39IWY8-F1
#
_entry.id   AF-A0AA39IWY8-F1
#
_cell.length_a   1.000
_cell.length_b   1.000
_cell.length_c   1.000
_cell.angle_alpha   90.00
_cell.angle_beta   90.00
_cell.angle_gamma   90.00
#
_symmetry.space_group_name_H-M   'P 1'
#
loop_
_entity.id
_entity.type
_entity.pdbx_description
1 polymer ?
#
loop_
_entity_poly.entity_id
_entity_poly.type
_entity_poly.pdbx_seq_one_letter_code
_entity_poly.pdbx_strand_id
1 'polypeptide(L)'
;MHGRKASALSRDVQSHRPVPSTYRSPSIDISLSADRIRLLKTWCDMVSNKFGLTQEQLQDLRGTVDFSALCLQPGDIQIRIFQQAALYQTFNAVAAQKVDYSLFQTVLEDTQKRLGAKYSLTKEEVNTVITFTKDAIFQADRTSYMDIHLDVEAILRKKAESLDLLHIFKSDVKT
;
A
#
# COMPACT_ATOMS: atom_id res chain seq x y z
N MET A 1 -83.18 18.99 59.19
CA MET A 1 -82.09 18.56 60.10
C MET A 1 -81.83 17.07 59.89
N HIS A 2 -80.54 16.71 59.74
CA HIS A 2 -79.97 15.36 59.98
C HIS A 2 -80.37 14.27 58.96
N GLY A 3 -79.46 13.57 58.30
CA GLY A 3 -78.01 13.58 58.35
C GLY A 3 -77.46 12.77 57.18
N ARG A 4 -76.36 13.26 56.59
CA ARG A 4 -75.53 12.48 55.67
C ARG A 4 -74.80 11.41 56.49
N LYS A 5 -74.97 10.13 56.14
CA LYS A 5 -74.00 9.09 56.45
C LYS A 5 -73.44 8.58 55.14
N ALA A 6 -72.21 8.98 54.87
CA ALA A 6 -71.38 8.41 53.83
C ALA A 6 -71.01 6.98 54.23
N SER A 7 -71.22 6.02 53.31
CA SER A 7 -70.83 4.63 53.51
C SER A 7 -69.75 4.25 52.50
N ALA A 8 -68.55 4.08 53.05
CA ALA A 8 -67.50 3.10 52.75
C ALA A 8 -67.21 2.66 51.29
N LEU A 9 -66.00 3.02 50.86
CA LEU A 9 -64.95 2.13 50.33
C LEU A 9 -65.34 1.11 49.23
N SER A 10 -65.16 1.51 47.98
CA SER A 10 -64.81 0.60 46.89
C SER A 10 -63.30 0.67 46.68
N ARG A 11 -62.55 -0.29 47.23
CA ARG A 11 -61.16 -0.55 46.84
C ARG A 11 -61.19 -1.61 45.75
N ASP A 12 -60.84 -1.22 44.54
CA ASP A 12 -60.56 -2.14 43.45
C ASP A 12 -59.43 -3.09 43.88
N VAL A 13 -59.79 -4.36 44.09
CA VAL A 13 -58.82 -5.45 44.23
C VAL A 13 -58.27 -5.73 42.84
N GLN A 14 -57.12 -5.13 42.53
CA GLN A 14 -56.33 -5.50 41.37
C GLN A 14 -55.90 -6.97 41.49
N SER A 15 -56.62 -7.82 40.77
CA SER A 15 -56.28 -9.22 40.51
C SER A 15 -54.96 -9.29 39.74
N HIS A 16 -53.85 -9.40 40.47
CA HIS A 16 -52.58 -9.82 39.89
C HIS A 16 -52.70 -11.28 39.45
N ARG A 17 -53.01 -11.51 38.17
CA ARG A 17 -52.77 -12.82 37.57
C ARG A 17 -51.25 -13.02 37.44
N PRO A 18 -50.66 -14.11 37.96
CA PRO A 18 -49.28 -14.42 37.68
C PRO A 18 -49.16 -14.78 36.19
N VAL A 19 -48.29 -14.07 35.48
CA VAL A 19 -47.92 -14.39 34.10
C VAL A 19 -47.10 -15.69 34.14
N PRO A 20 -47.41 -16.71 33.32
CA PRO A 20 -46.57 -17.89 33.23
C PRO A 20 -45.21 -17.47 32.68
N SER A 21 -44.19 -17.46 33.54
CA SER A 21 -42.79 -17.32 33.11
C SER A 21 -42.33 -18.64 32.50
N THR A 22 -42.70 -18.88 31.25
CA THR A 22 -42.00 -19.82 30.38
C THR A 22 -40.96 -19.06 29.57
N TYR A 23 -40.02 -18.40 30.25
CA TYR A 23 -38.70 -18.17 29.65
C TYR A 23 -37.97 -19.51 29.68
N ARG A 24 -38.18 -20.30 28.63
CA ARG A 24 -37.30 -21.43 28.33
C ARG A 24 -35.97 -20.81 27.91
N SER A 25 -35.04 -20.66 28.86
CA SER A 25 -33.66 -20.33 28.53
C SER A 25 -33.18 -21.32 27.47
N PRO A 26 -32.69 -20.86 26.30
CA PRO A 26 -32.09 -21.78 25.35
C PRO A 26 -30.89 -22.39 26.06
N SER A 27 -30.99 -23.68 26.35
CA SER A 27 -29.86 -24.49 26.77
C SER A 27 -28.94 -24.50 25.54
N ILE A 28 -27.89 -23.66 25.55
CA ILE A 28 -26.85 -23.72 24.53
C ILE A 28 -26.20 -25.08 24.73
N ASP A 29 -26.48 -26.02 23.84
CA ASP A 29 -25.82 -27.32 23.83
C ASP A 29 -24.33 -27.08 23.56
N ILE A 30 -23.53 -27.15 24.62
CA ILE A 30 -22.09 -26.85 24.60
C ILE A 30 -21.36 -27.78 23.62
N SER A 31 -21.89 -29.00 23.42
CA SER A 31 -21.39 -29.98 22.44
C SER A 31 -21.59 -29.50 20.99
N LEU A 32 -22.79 -29.03 20.63
CA LEU A 32 -23.11 -28.48 19.31
C LEU A 32 -22.29 -27.21 19.01
N SER A 33 -21.95 -26.45 20.06
CA SER A 33 -21.08 -25.27 19.95
C SER A 33 -19.64 -25.63 19.57
N ALA A 34 -19.07 -26.69 20.16
CA ALA A 34 -17.69 -27.10 19.94
C ALA A 34 -17.43 -27.63 18.52
N ASP A 35 -18.32 -28.48 17.99
CA ASP A 35 -18.21 -29.00 16.62
C ASP A 35 -18.34 -27.88 15.58
N ARG A 36 -19.20 -26.91 15.84
CA ARG A 36 -19.38 -25.73 15.00
C ARG A 36 -18.12 -24.84 14.97
N ILE A 37 -17.49 -24.62 16.13
CA ILE A 37 -16.21 -23.90 16.21
C ILE A 37 -15.13 -24.65 15.42
N ARG A 38 -15.07 -25.98 15.54
CA ARG A 38 -14.12 -26.81 14.79
C ARG A 38 -14.31 -26.64 13.28
N LEU A 39 -15.55 -26.73 12.80
CA LEU A 39 -15.87 -26.53 11.38
C LEU A 39 -15.49 -25.13 10.88
N LEU A 40 -15.73 -24.09 11.68
CA LEU A 40 -15.34 -22.72 11.35
C LEU A 40 -13.80 -22.54 11.31
N LYS A 41 -13.06 -23.23 12.20
CA LYS A 41 -11.59 -23.23 12.13
C LYS A 41 -11.06 -23.96 10.89
N THR A 42 -11.68 -25.07 10.50
CA THR A 42 -11.38 -25.73 9.22
C THR A 42 -11.70 -24.83 8.03
N TRP A 43 -12.77 -24.04 8.11
CA TRP A 43 -13.07 -23.02 7.11
C TRP A 43 -11.96 -21.95 7.03
N CYS A 44 -11.44 -21.47 8.17
CA CYS A 44 -10.27 -20.57 8.18
C CYS A 44 -9.07 -21.18 7.47
N ASP A 45 -8.81 -22.48 7.67
CA ASP A 45 -7.68 -23.17 7.02
C ASP A 45 -7.84 -23.23 5.49
N MET A 46 -9.04 -23.57 5.01
CA MET A 46 -9.33 -23.58 3.57
C MET A 46 -9.22 -22.18 2.95
N VAL A 47 -9.76 -21.17 3.63
CA VAL A 47 -9.69 -19.77 3.17
C VAL A 47 -8.24 -19.29 3.18
N SER A 48 -7.50 -19.55 4.25
CA SER A 48 -6.08 -19.17 4.35
C SER A 48 -5.26 -19.74 3.19
N ASN A 49 -5.42 -21.03 2.89
CA ASN A 49 -4.75 -21.68 1.77
C ASN A 49 -5.16 -21.07 0.43
N LYS A 50 -6.45 -20.78 0.24
CA LYS A 50 -6.96 -20.17 -0.99
C LYS A 50 -6.39 -18.77 -1.25
N PHE A 51 -6.24 -17.97 -0.19
CA PHE A 51 -5.77 -16.59 -0.29
C PHE A 51 -4.26 -16.43 -0.10
N GLY A 52 -3.53 -17.52 0.19
CA GLY A 52 -2.08 -17.50 0.41
C GLY A 52 -1.68 -16.68 1.64
N LEU A 53 -2.44 -16.81 2.73
CA LEU A 53 -2.21 -16.03 3.95
C LEU A 53 -1.02 -16.55 4.75
N THR A 54 -0.41 -15.67 5.54
CA THR A 54 0.66 -16.06 6.47
C THR A 54 0.09 -16.83 7.66
N GLN A 55 0.97 -17.55 8.37
CA GLN A 55 0.56 -18.28 9.58
C GLN A 55 -0.03 -17.36 10.65
N GLU A 56 0.48 -16.15 10.78
CA GLU A 56 -0.03 -15.13 11.72
C GLU A 56 -1.45 -14.70 11.34
N GLN A 57 -1.69 -14.38 10.07
CA GLN A 57 -3.01 -14.02 9.55
C GLN A 57 -4.02 -15.17 9.74
N LEU A 58 -3.59 -16.43 9.58
CA LEU A 58 -4.44 -17.59 9.89
C LEU A 58 -4.81 -17.66 11.38
N GLN A 59 -3.87 -17.38 12.29
CA GLN A 59 -4.18 -17.34 13.72
C GLN A 59 -5.18 -16.22 14.04
N ASP A 60 -5.07 -15.06 13.41
CA ASP A 60 -6.04 -13.96 13.57
C ASP A 60 -7.45 -14.38 13.13
N LEU A 61 -7.57 -15.08 11.99
CA LEU A 61 -8.85 -15.60 11.52
C LEU A 61 -9.44 -16.61 12.49
N ARG A 62 -8.62 -17.49 13.07
CA ARG A 62 -9.06 -18.44 14.10
C ARG A 62 -9.47 -17.75 15.40
N GLY A 63 -8.75 -16.72 15.82
CA GLY A 63 -9.13 -15.87 16.96
C GLY A 63 -10.46 -15.17 16.74
N THR A 64 -10.74 -14.75 15.50
CA THR A 64 -12.05 -14.19 15.13
C THR A 64 -13.16 -15.21 15.33
N VAL A 65 -12.95 -16.48 14.99
CA VAL A 65 -13.92 -17.56 15.28
C VAL A 65 -14.14 -17.71 16.78
N ASP A 66 -13.07 -17.74 17.57
CA ASP A 66 -13.17 -17.93 19.01
C ASP A 66 -13.95 -16.79 19.70
N PHE A 67 -13.79 -15.56 19.23
CA PHE A 67 -14.55 -14.41 19.74
C PHE A 67 -16.01 -14.37 19.25
N SER A 68 -16.24 -14.67 17.98
CA SER A 68 -17.55 -14.45 17.34
C SER A 68 -18.50 -15.64 17.44
N ALA A 69 -17.99 -16.85 17.71
CA ALA A 69 -18.80 -18.06 17.73
C ALA A 69 -19.98 -17.97 18.70
N LEU A 70 -19.82 -17.33 19.87
CA LEU A 70 -20.89 -17.26 20.86
C LEU A 70 -22.02 -16.28 20.49
N CYS A 71 -21.75 -15.32 19.61
CA CYS A 71 -22.65 -14.19 19.36
C CYS A 71 -23.26 -14.18 17.96
N LEU A 72 -22.62 -14.84 16.99
CA LEU A 72 -22.99 -14.76 15.58
C LEU A 72 -23.37 -16.11 14.98
N GLN A 73 -24.16 -16.05 13.91
CA GLN A 73 -24.47 -17.24 13.12
C GLN A 73 -23.26 -17.67 12.30
N PRO A 74 -23.07 -18.99 12.06
CA PRO A 74 -21.92 -19.49 11.30
C PRO A 74 -21.74 -18.87 9.93
N GLY A 75 -22.84 -18.64 9.20
CA GLY A 75 -22.80 -18.01 7.88
C GLY A 75 -22.21 -16.59 7.93
N ASP A 76 -22.59 -15.79 8.93
CA ASP A 76 -22.06 -14.43 9.12
C ASP A 76 -20.55 -14.46 9.42
N ILE A 77 -20.13 -15.43 10.26
CA ILE A 77 -18.71 -15.62 10.60
C ILE A 77 -17.93 -16.02 9.34
N GLN A 78 -18.45 -16.95 8.53
CA GLN A 78 -17.81 -17.37 7.27
C GLN A 78 -17.64 -16.21 6.28
N ILE A 79 -18.66 -15.36 6.13
CA ILE A 79 -18.60 -14.17 5.28
C ILE A 79 -17.50 -13.22 5.78
N ARG A 80 -17.44 -12.95 7.08
CA ARG A 80 -16.43 -12.08 7.69
C ARG A 80 -15.02 -12.63 7.55
N ILE A 81 -14.83 -13.93 7.76
CA ILE A 81 -13.55 -14.62 7.52
C ILE A 81 -13.11 -14.43 6.07
N PHE A 82 -14.02 -14.63 5.12
CA PHE A 82 -13.73 -14.47 3.70
C PHE A 82 -13.36 -13.03 3.34
N GLN A 83 -14.10 -12.05 3.85
CA GLN A 83 -13.80 -10.62 3.67
C GLN A 83 -12.43 -10.26 4.25
N GLN A 84 -12.13 -10.71 5.46
CA GLN A 84 -10.84 -10.45 6.12
C GLN A 84 -9.68 -11.08 5.34
N ALA A 85 -9.85 -12.30 4.83
CA ALA A 85 -8.85 -12.96 4.01
C ALA A 85 -8.58 -12.22 2.68
N ALA A 86 -9.62 -11.72 2.01
CA ALA A 86 -9.46 -10.91 0.81
C ALA A 86 -8.69 -9.61 1.08
N LEU A 87 -8.92 -8.98 2.24
CA LEU A 87 -8.16 -7.82 2.68
C LEU A 87 -6.68 -8.17 2.93
N TYR A 88 -6.40 -9.26 3.64
CA TYR A 88 -5.02 -9.70 3.86
C TYR A 88 -4.28 -10.01 2.56
N GLN A 89 -4.93 -10.67 1.60
CA GLN A 89 -4.33 -10.90 0.28
C GLN A 89 -3.95 -9.59 -0.41
N THR A 90 -4.82 -8.59 -0.34
CA THR A 90 -4.56 -7.26 -0.90
C THR A 90 -3.37 -6.59 -0.19
N PHE A 91 -3.32 -6.65 1.14
CA PHE A 91 -2.20 -6.09 1.91
C PHE A 91 -0.87 -6.80 1.60
N ASN A 92 -0.88 -8.12 1.47
CA ASN A 92 0.32 -8.89 1.12
C ASN A 92 0.83 -8.50 -0.27
N ALA A 93 -0.07 -8.31 -1.25
CA ALA A 93 0.30 -7.85 -2.59
C ALA A 93 0.90 -6.44 -2.58
N VAL A 94 0.32 -5.50 -1.83
CA VAL A 94 0.85 -4.14 -1.68
C VAL A 94 2.21 -4.14 -0.99
N ALA A 95 2.40 -4.97 0.04
CA ALA A 95 3.68 -5.12 0.72
C ALA A 95 4.77 -5.64 -0.23
N ALA A 96 4.45 -6.64 -1.06
CA ALA A 96 5.37 -7.14 -2.08
C ALA A 96 5.74 -6.06 -3.11
N GLN A 97 4.75 -5.34 -3.65
CA GLN A 97 4.99 -4.25 -4.60
C GLN A 97 5.91 -3.16 -4.02
N LYS A 98 5.74 -2.81 -2.74
CA LYS A 98 6.59 -1.80 -2.08
C LYS A 98 8.08 -2.21 -2.08
N VAL A 99 8.37 -3.48 -1.89
CA VAL A 99 9.74 -4.01 -1.97
C VAL A 99 10.29 -3.85 -3.39
N ASP A 100 9.50 -4.21 -4.41
CA ASP A 100 9.89 -4.07 -5.81
C ASP A 100 10.16 -2.61 -6.20
N TYR A 101 9.30 -1.68 -5.75
CA TYR A 101 9.51 -0.24 -5.97
C TYR A 101 10.81 0.26 -5.35
N SER A 102 11.17 -0.21 -4.15
CA SER A 102 12.42 0.20 -3.49
C SER A 102 13.66 -0.27 -4.25
N LEU A 103 13.60 -1.48 -4.82
CA LEU A 103 14.66 -2.00 -5.68
C LEU A 103 14.75 -1.20 -6.99
N PHE A 104 13.60 -0.93 -7.62
CA PHE A 104 13.54 -0.14 -8.86
C PHE A 104 14.08 1.27 -8.66
N GLN A 105 13.73 1.93 -7.55
CA GLN A 105 14.25 3.25 -7.21
C GLN A 105 15.79 3.23 -7.11
N THR A 106 16.35 2.21 -6.46
CA THR A 106 17.81 2.06 -6.35
C THR A 106 18.48 1.94 -7.71
N VAL A 107 17.90 1.14 -8.62
CA VAL A 107 18.40 1.00 -10.00
C VAL A 107 18.30 2.31 -10.77
N LEU A 108 17.20 3.04 -10.60
CA LEU A 108 16.98 4.31 -11.27
C LEU A 108 17.97 5.39 -10.79
N GLU A 109 18.25 5.44 -9.49
CA GLU A 109 19.27 6.33 -8.92
C GLU A 109 20.68 5.98 -9.41
N ASP A 110 21.05 4.69 -9.48
CA ASP A 110 22.34 4.27 -10.04
C ASP A 110 22.44 4.62 -11.53
N THR A 111 21.37 4.38 -12.28
CA THR A 111 21.29 4.75 -13.70
C THR A 111 21.42 6.25 -13.89
N GLN A 112 20.71 7.05 -13.10
CA GLN A 112 20.82 8.51 -13.13
C GLN A 112 22.24 8.98 -12.80
N LYS A 113 22.90 8.39 -11.80
CA LYS A 113 24.30 8.70 -11.46
C LYS A 113 25.24 8.36 -12.60
N ARG A 114 25.07 7.20 -13.25
CA ARG A 114 25.90 6.78 -14.39
C ARG A 114 25.68 7.65 -15.61
N LEU A 115 24.43 8.01 -15.93
CA LEU A 115 24.14 8.94 -17.02
C LEU A 115 24.72 10.33 -16.71
N GLY A 116 24.54 10.82 -15.49
CA GLY A 116 25.12 12.10 -15.06
C GLY A 116 26.65 12.10 -15.14
N ALA A 117 27.31 11.02 -14.74
CA ALA A 117 28.77 10.90 -14.84
C ALA A 117 29.28 10.80 -16.29
N LYS A 118 28.48 10.22 -17.20
CA LYS A 118 28.92 9.98 -18.59
C LYS A 118 28.56 11.11 -19.55
N TYR A 119 27.42 11.77 -19.34
CA TYR A 119 26.83 12.70 -20.30
C TYR A 119 26.68 14.13 -19.76
N SER A 120 27.08 14.41 -18.52
CA SER A 120 27.14 15.78 -18.00
C SER A 120 28.57 16.26 -17.92
N LEU A 121 28.79 17.49 -18.42
CA LEU A 121 30.05 18.20 -18.26
C LEU A 121 30.26 18.56 -16.78
N THR A 122 31.48 18.39 -16.28
CA THR A 122 31.90 18.97 -15.00
C THR A 122 31.91 20.51 -15.08
N LYS A 123 31.91 21.20 -13.95
CA LYS A 123 31.94 22.69 -13.95
C LYS A 123 33.20 23.22 -14.64
N GLU A 124 34.30 22.51 -14.46
CA GLU A 124 35.61 22.80 -15.04
C GLU A 124 35.56 22.64 -16.57
N GLU A 125 34.95 21.55 -17.05
CA GLU A 125 34.76 21.32 -18.49
C GLU A 125 33.81 22.32 -19.13
N VAL A 126 32.72 22.70 -18.44
CA VAL A 126 31.82 23.77 -18.89
C VAL A 126 32.61 25.08 -19.04
N ASN A 127 33.46 25.43 -18.09
CA ASN A 127 34.29 26.63 -18.18
C ASN A 127 35.30 26.54 -19.33
N THR A 128 35.90 25.37 -19.57
CA THR A 128 36.78 25.13 -20.72
C THR A 128 36.05 25.31 -22.04
N VAL A 129 34.85 24.73 -22.17
CA VAL A 129 34.00 24.90 -23.37
C VAL A 129 33.61 26.36 -23.58
N ILE A 130 33.22 27.08 -22.52
CA ILE A 130 32.88 28.51 -22.59
C ILE A 130 34.09 29.34 -23.03
N THR A 131 35.26 29.08 -22.44
CA THR A 131 36.49 29.82 -22.73
C THR A 131 36.90 29.58 -24.18
N PHE A 132 36.93 28.31 -24.60
CA PHE A 132 37.21 27.93 -25.98
C PHE A 132 36.23 28.56 -26.97
N THR A 133 34.94 28.55 -26.65
CA THR A 133 33.89 29.13 -27.50
C THR A 133 34.06 30.65 -27.62
N LYS A 134 34.39 31.34 -26.52
CA LYS A 134 34.69 32.78 -26.55
C LYS A 134 35.90 33.06 -27.44
N ASP A 135 36.99 32.32 -27.26
CA ASP A 135 38.18 32.49 -28.10
C ASP A 135 37.86 32.26 -29.57
N ALA A 136 37.05 31.25 -29.90
CA ALA A 136 36.59 30.97 -31.25
C ALA A 136 35.68 32.09 -31.83
N ILE A 137 34.83 32.70 -31.00
CA ILE A 137 33.97 33.82 -31.42
C ILE A 137 34.80 35.06 -31.75
N PHE A 138 35.85 35.34 -30.98
CA PHE A 138 36.64 36.57 -31.09
C PHE A 138 37.95 36.41 -31.90
N GLN A 139 38.08 35.36 -32.72
CA GLN A 139 39.25 35.20 -33.60
C GLN A 139 39.28 36.30 -34.69
N ALA A 140 40.44 36.92 -34.87
CA ALA A 140 40.62 38.10 -35.72
C ALA A 140 40.48 37.81 -37.23
N ASP A 141 40.59 36.55 -37.63
CA ASP A 141 40.56 36.07 -39.01
C ASP A 141 39.16 35.58 -39.45
N ARG A 142 38.14 35.69 -38.59
CA ARG A 142 36.82 35.13 -38.84
C ARG A 142 35.92 36.05 -39.67
N THR A 143 35.20 35.46 -40.63
CA THR A 143 34.34 36.19 -41.60
C THR A 143 32.85 35.84 -41.54
N SER A 144 32.44 34.77 -40.83
CA SER A 144 31.02 34.38 -40.64
C SER A 144 30.69 34.14 -39.17
N TYR A 145 29.63 34.80 -38.68
CA TYR A 145 29.14 34.71 -37.29
C TYR A 145 27.91 33.82 -37.12
N MET A 146 27.20 33.48 -38.21
CA MET A 146 25.91 32.77 -38.11
C MET A 146 26.07 31.27 -37.83
N ASP A 147 27.18 30.68 -38.26
CA ASP A 147 27.41 29.22 -38.17
C ASP A 147 28.21 28.80 -36.93
N ILE A 148 28.48 29.74 -36.01
CA ILE A 148 29.35 29.54 -34.86
C ILE A 148 28.93 28.35 -33.99
N HIS A 149 27.63 28.21 -33.74
CA HIS A 149 27.11 27.16 -32.86
C HIS A 149 27.26 25.75 -33.46
N LEU A 150 27.19 25.62 -34.80
CA LEU A 150 27.41 24.36 -35.52
C LEU A 150 28.91 24.04 -35.62
N ASP A 151 29.73 25.06 -35.84
CA ASP A 151 31.19 24.93 -35.88
C ASP A 151 31.77 24.53 -34.53
N VAL A 152 31.28 25.11 -33.43
CA VAL A 152 31.84 24.90 -32.09
C VAL A 152 31.73 23.44 -31.67
N GLU A 153 30.60 22.75 -31.89
CA GLU A 153 30.48 21.34 -31.55
C GLU A 153 31.44 20.47 -32.40
N ALA A 154 31.50 20.72 -33.72
CA ALA A 154 32.39 19.99 -34.62
C ALA A 154 33.88 20.19 -34.27
N ILE A 155 34.26 21.42 -33.88
CA ILE A 155 35.62 21.77 -33.47
C ILE A 155 35.94 21.17 -32.09
N LEU A 156 35.01 21.23 -31.13
CA LEU A 156 35.15 20.59 -29.82
C LEU A 156 35.33 19.08 -29.96
N ARG A 157 34.56 18.44 -30.85
CA ARG A 157 34.71 17.01 -31.16
C ARG A 157 36.08 16.69 -31.77
N LYS A 158 36.56 17.52 -32.71
CA LYS A 158 37.90 17.37 -33.32
C LYS A 158 39.04 17.58 -32.32
N LYS A 159 38.84 18.46 -31.33
CA LYS A 159 39.81 18.81 -30.28
C LYS A 159 39.54 18.09 -28.95
N ALA A 160 38.67 17.09 -28.94
CA ALA A 160 38.22 16.43 -27.71
C ALA A 160 39.39 15.82 -26.91
N GLU A 161 40.42 15.31 -27.59
CA GLU A 161 41.64 14.78 -26.95
C GLU A 161 42.47 15.87 -26.26
N SER A 162 42.62 17.04 -26.90
CA SER A 162 43.38 18.17 -26.33
C SER A 162 42.63 18.92 -25.22
N LEU A 163 41.30 18.80 -25.18
CA LEU A 163 40.44 19.47 -24.19
C LEU A 163 39.98 18.53 -23.07
N ASP A 164 40.46 17.28 -23.05
CA ASP A 164 40.08 16.22 -22.12
C ASP A 164 38.57 15.89 -22.10
N LEU A 165 37.87 16.16 -23.22
CA LEU A 165 36.44 15.90 -23.41
C LEU A 165 36.15 14.54 -24.04
N LEU A 166 37.13 13.62 -24.03
CA LEU A 166 37.02 12.31 -24.69
C LEU A 166 35.90 11.44 -24.12
N HIS A 167 35.62 11.53 -22.83
CA HIS A 167 34.57 10.73 -22.20
C HIS A 167 33.16 11.06 -22.74
N ILE A 168 32.98 12.26 -23.29
CA ILE A 168 31.72 12.75 -23.89
C ILE A 168 31.62 12.31 -25.35
N PHE A 169 32.63 12.63 -26.15
CA PHE A 169 32.58 12.45 -27.61
C PHE A 169 33.01 11.07 -28.10
N LYS A 170 33.71 10.27 -27.29
CA LYS A 170 34.25 8.96 -27.69
C LYS A 170 33.36 7.78 -27.29
N SER A 171 32.10 8.05 -26.93
CA SER A 171 31.19 7.01 -26.46
C SER A 171 30.48 6.20 -27.56
N ASP A 172 30.68 6.55 -28.86
CA ASP A 172 30.09 5.84 -30.01
C ASP A 172 31.11 5.47 -31.11
N VAL A 173 32.18 4.76 -30.75
CA VAL A 173 32.90 3.92 -31.72
C VAL A 173 33.24 2.57 -31.09
N LYS A 174 32.25 1.69 -31.02
CA LYS A 174 32.49 0.25 -31.13
C LYS A 174 31.74 -0.23 -32.36
N THR A 175 32.55 -0.69 -33.33
CA THR A 175 32.23 -1.52 -34.50
C THR A 175 30.95 -2.31 -34.44
#